data_AF-A0A3D5VFQ9-F1
#
_entry.id   AF-A0A3D5VFQ9-F1
#
_cell.length_a   1.000
_cell.length_b   1.000
_cell.length_c   1.000
_cell.angle_alpha   90.00
_cell.angle_beta   90.00
_cell.angle_gamma   90.00
#
_symmetry.space_group_name_H-M   'P 1'
#
loop_
_entity.id
_entity.type
_entity.pdbx_description
1 polymer ?
#
loop_
_entity_poly.entity_id
_entity_poly.type
_entity_poly.pdbx_seq_one_letter_code
_entity_poly.pdbx_strand_id
1 'polypeptide(L)'
;NASFQLERGDRTGLIGPNGCGKTTLLELICGLQQPDRGSVSFGHYVELAYYSQMRGDLEGKNSAAEEIWSVRPAWTRGEVQNFLARFLFRGEDAFKLVKFMSGGEASRLA
;
A
#
# COMPACT_ATOMS: atom_id res chain seq x y z
N ASN A 1 -16.60 -21.12 -6.00
CA ASN A 1 -15.38 -21.34 -6.81
C ASN A 1 -15.17 -20.15 -7.73
N ALA A 2 -13.99 -19.53 -7.65
CA ALA A 2 -13.59 -18.43 -8.52
C ALA A 2 -12.28 -18.82 -9.21
N SER A 3 -12.18 -18.52 -10.50
CA SER A 3 -10.98 -18.76 -11.31
C SER A 3 -10.81 -17.59 -12.27
N PHE A 4 -9.63 -16.98 -12.27
CA PHE A 4 -9.27 -15.88 -13.14
C PHE A 4 -7.75 -15.82 -13.33
N GLN A 5 -7.33 -15.10 -14.36
CA GLN A 5 -5.93 -14.80 -14.66
C GLN A 5 -5.82 -13.30 -14.88
N LEU A 6 -4.73 -12.72 -14.38
CA LEU A 6 -4.41 -11.31 -14.58
C LEU A 6 -3.07 -11.24 -15.31
N GLU A 7 -2.97 -10.33 -16.27
CA GLU A 7 -1.77 -10.11 -17.06
C GLU A 7 -1.10 -8.78 -16.71
N ARG A 8 0.16 -8.65 -17.12
CA ARG A 8 0.92 -7.43 -16.89
C ARG A 8 0.28 -6.28 -17.66
N GLY A 9 -0.06 -5.21 -16.94
CA GLY A 9 -0.68 -4.00 -17.50
C GLY A 9 -2.19 -3.92 -17.23
N ASP A 10 -2.81 -5.01 -16.76
CA ASP A 10 -4.21 -5.01 -16.40
C ASP A 10 -4.51 -4.05 -15.24
N ARG A 11 -5.65 -3.38 -15.35
CA ARG A 11 -6.26 -2.63 -14.25
C ARG A 11 -7.63 -3.25 -13.95
N THR A 12 -7.65 -4.19 -13.01
CA THR A 12 -8.84 -4.98 -12.69
C THR A 12 -9.51 -4.49 -11.41
N GLY A 13 -10.84 -4.36 -11.43
CA GLY A 13 -11.65 -4.04 -10.26
C GLY A 13 -12.41 -5.27 -9.76
N LEU A 14 -12.36 -5.52 -8.44
CA LEU A 14 -13.17 -6.55 -7.78
C LEU A 14 -14.38 -5.90 -7.09
N ILE A 15 -15.58 -6.17 -7.60
CA ILE A 15 -16.84 -5.61 -7.10
C ILE A 15 -17.77 -6.69 -6.55
N GLY A 16 -18.59 -6.32 -5.57
CA GLY A 16 -19.58 -7.21 -4.97
C GLY A 16 -20.07 -6.71 -3.62
N PRO A 17 -21.15 -7.29 -3.05
CA PRO A 17 -21.70 -6.89 -1.76
C PRO A 17 -20.68 -6.97 -0.60
N ASN A 18 -20.93 -6.22 0.47
CA ASN A 18 -20.15 -6.37 1.69
C ASN A 18 -20.31 -7.79 2.25
N GLY A 19 -19.21 -8.39 2.72
CA GLY A 19 -19.21 -9.77 3.23
C GLY A 19 -19.07 -10.87 2.16
N CYS A 20 -19.05 -10.56 0.86
CA CYS A 20 -18.90 -11.60 -0.18
C CYS A 20 -17.47 -12.17 -0.31
N GLY A 21 -16.55 -11.81 0.58
CA GLY A 21 -15.17 -12.34 0.59
C GLY A 21 -14.15 -11.60 -0.28
N LYS A 22 -14.39 -10.32 -0.65
CA LYS A 22 -13.43 -9.55 -1.46
C LYS A 22 -12.07 -9.37 -0.76
N THR A 23 -12.11 -8.95 0.52
CA THR A 23 -10.90 -8.77 1.33
C THR A 23 -10.18 -10.11 1.50
N THR A 24 -10.92 -11.17 1.82
CA THR A 24 -10.40 -12.53 1.91
C THR A 24 -9.74 -12.97 0.60
N LEU A 25 -10.35 -12.71 -0.56
CA LEU A 25 -9.75 -13.04 -1.85
C LEU A 25 -8.42 -12.29 -2.07
N LEU A 26 -8.36 -10.99 -1.72
CA LEU A 26 -7.12 -10.22 -1.83
C LEU A 26 -6.03 -10.74 -0.86
N GLU A 27 -6.40 -11.08 0.37
CA GLU A 27 -5.49 -11.67 1.37
C GLU A 27 -4.95 -13.03 0.93
N LEU A 28 -5.81 -13.88 0.35
CA LEU A 28 -5.43 -15.17 -0.25
C LEU A 28 -4.44 -14.98 -1.42
N ILE A 29 -4.69 -14.00 -2.30
CA ILE A 29 -3.76 -13.67 -3.38
C ILE A 29 -2.43 -13.21 -2.80
N CYS A 30 -2.44 -12.33 -1.80
CA CYS A 30 -1.22 -11.79 -1.20
C CYS A 30 -0.49 -12.79 -0.29
N GLY A 31 -1.01 -14.01 -0.12
CA GLY A 31 -0.42 -15.03 0.77
C GLY A 31 -0.57 -14.72 2.27
N LEU A 32 -1.38 -13.74 2.63
CA LEU A 32 -1.69 -13.40 4.02
C LEU A 32 -2.64 -14.42 4.66
N GLN A 33 -3.36 -15.17 3.83
CA GLN A 33 -4.18 -16.31 4.23
C GLN A 33 -3.93 -17.47 3.25
N GLN A 34 -4.05 -18.72 3.71
CA GLN A 34 -3.95 -19.90 2.85
C GLN A 34 -5.33 -20.32 2.30
N PRO A 35 -5.42 -20.71 1.02
CA PRO A 35 -6.66 -21.22 0.47
C PRO A 35 -6.96 -22.62 1.00
N ASP A 36 -8.21 -22.88 1.40
CA ASP A 36 -8.64 -24.23 1.81
C ASP A 36 -8.51 -25.24 0.66
N ARG A 37 -8.72 -24.77 -0.58
CA ARG A 37 -8.62 -25.53 -1.83
C ARG A 37 -8.18 -24.64 -2.99
N GLY A 38 -7.51 -25.23 -3.98
CA GLY A 38 -7.01 -24.52 -5.16
C GLY A 38 -5.62 -23.92 -4.93
N SER A 39 -5.21 -23.02 -5.81
CA SER A 39 -3.87 -22.43 -5.78
C SER A 39 -3.85 -21.02 -6.37
N VAL A 40 -2.93 -20.20 -5.87
CA VAL A 40 -2.53 -18.92 -6.47
C VAL A 40 -1.09 -19.09 -6.97
N SER A 41 -0.82 -18.63 -8.19
CA SER A 41 0.49 -18.75 -8.83
C SER A 41 0.91 -17.43 -9.45
N PHE A 42 2.19 -17.09 -9.31
CA PHE A 42 2.78 -15.86 -9.82
C PHE A 42 3.76 -16.12 -10.96
N GLY A 43 3.83 -15.20 -11.90
CA GLY A 43 4.91 -15.19 -12.91
C GLY A 43 6.26 -14.85 -12.28
N HIS A 44 7.36 -15.16 -13.00
CA HIS A 44 8.73 -15.05 -12.50
C HIS A 44 9.16 -13.66 -11.97
N TYR A 45 8.53 -12.58 -12.43
CA TYR A 45 8.91 -11.20 -12.09
C TYR A 45 7.76 -10.39 -11.49
N VAL A 46 6.86 -11.05 -10.73
CA VAL A 46 5.78 -10.38 -10.02
C VAL A 46 6.26 -10.00 -8.62
N GLU A 47 6.29 -8.71 -8.33
CA GLU A 47 6.43 -8.18 -6.97
C GLU A 47 5.03 -7.89 -6.42
N LEU A 48 4.71 -8.46 -5.26
CA LEU A 48 3.44 -8.26 -4.57
C LEU A 48 3.50 -7.04 -3.66
N ALA A 49 2.48 -6.18 -3.76
CA ALA A 49 2.23 -5.10 -2.82
C ALA A 49 0.76 -5.15 -2.40
N TYR A 50 0.51 -5.05 -1.09
CA TYR A 50 -0.83 -5.06 -0.52
C TYR A 50 -1.05 -3.79 0.29
N TYR A 51 -2.02 -2.98 -0.14
CA TYR A 51 -2.46 -1.80 0.60
C TYR A 51 -3.74 -2.14 1.36
N SER A 52 -3.64 -2.29 2.68
CA SER A 52 -4.76 -2.73 3.51
C SER A 52 -5.73 -1.59 3.82
N GLN A 53 -6.98 -1.94 4.11
CA GLN A 53 -7.99 -0.94 4.54
C GLN A 53 -7.80 -0.48 5.99
N MET A 54 -7.07 -1.23 6.82
CA MET A 54 -6.75 -0.80 8.18
C MET A 54 -5.53 0.11 8.18
N ARG A 55 -5.72 1.36 8.59
CA ARG A 55 -4.62 2.30 8.89
C ARG A 55 -3.96 1.91 10.21
N GLY A 56 -3.17 0.84 10.20
CA GLY A 56 -2.49 0.32 11.38
C GLY A 56 -1.13 0.96 11.65
N ASP A 57 -0.41 1.38 10.60
CA ASP A 57 1.06 1.42 10.69
C ASP A 57 1.67 2.82 10.87
N LEU A 58 0.87 3.88 10.81
CA LEU A 58 1.36 5.24 11.02
C LEU A 58 1.02 5.68 12.45
N GLU A 59 1.95 5.51 13.39
CA GLU A 59 1.77 5.87 14.81
C GLU A 59 1.54 7.38 15.07
N GLY A 60 1.45 8.20 14.02
CA GLY A 60 1.18 9.64 14.10
C GLY A 60 2.34 10.46 14.68
N LYS A 61 3.41 9.80 15.15
CA LYS A 61 4.57 10.41 15.80
C LYS A 61 5.62 10.90 14.81
N ASN A 62 5.70 10.28 13.65
CA ASN A 62 6.63 10.66 12.59
C ASN A 62 5.95 11.56 11.56
N SER A 63 6.75 12.32 10.82
CA SER A 63 6.40 12.97 9.57
C SER A 63 6.52 11.99 8.39
N ALA A 64 5.95 12.35 7.22
CA ALA A 64 6.13 11.55 6.01
C ALA A 64 7.61 11.31 5.68
N ALA A 65 8.46 12.33 5.85
CA ALA A 65 9.89 12.22 5.61
C ALA A 65 10.56 11.24 6.57
N GLU A 66 10.23 11.28 7.86
CA GLU A 66 10.75 10.36 8.88
C GLU A 66 10.33 8.91 8.62
N GLU A 67 9.08 8.68 8.18
CA GLU A 67 8.62 7.35 7.77
C GLU A 67 9.46 6.81 6.60
N ILE A 68 9.71 7.62 5.57
CA ILE A 68 10.57 7.20 4.45
C ILE A 68 12.02 6.99 4.91
N TRP A 69 12.56 7.84 5.79
CA TRP A 69 13.91 7.66 6.32
C TRP A 69 14.06 6.40 7.16
N SER A 70 13.02 5.98 7.88
CA SER A 70 13.05 4.72 8.64
C SER A 70 13.29 3.51 7.73
N VAL A 71 12.77 3.56 6.49
CA VAL A 71 12.88 2.52 5.47
C VAL A 71 14.09 2.75 4.53
N ARG A 72 14.56 4.00 4.40
CA ARG A 72 15.70 4.42 3.56
C ARG A 72 16.64 5.38 4.31
N PRO A 73 17.41 4.92 5.31
CA PRO A 73 18.22 5.80 6.16
C PRO A 73 19.34 6.55 5.43
N ALA A 74 19.81 6.01 4.29
CA ALA A 74 20.91 6.59 3.53
C ALA A 74 20.47 7.71 2.56
N TRP A 75 19.17 7.95 2.38
CA TRP A 75 18.69 8.96 1.44
C TRP A 75 18.91 10.38 1.99
N THR A 76 19.33 11.28 1.12
CA THR A 76 19.42 12.71 1.39
C THR A 76 18.04 13.34 1.52
N ARG A 77 17.97 14.54 2.13
CA ARG A 77 16.74 15.34 2.20
C ARG A 77 16.09 15.55 0.82
N GLY A 78 16.92 15.82 -0.20
CA GLY A 78 16.44 16.04 -1.56
C GLY A 78 15.83 14.78 -2.18
N GLU A 79 16.42 13.60 -1.96
CA GLU A 79 15.88 12.32 -2.45
C GLU A 79 14.54 11.98 -1.79
N VAL A 80 14.43 12.16 -0.47
CA VAL A 80 13.17 11.96 0.25
C VAL A 80 12.08 12.93 -0.22
N GLN A 81 12.39 14.23 -0.36
CA GLN A 81 11.44 15.22 -0.85
C GLN A 81 11.01 14.93 -2.29
N ASN A 82 11.94 14.54 -3.17
CA ASN A 82 11.62 14.18 -4.56
C ASN A 82 10.73 12.95 -4.64
N PHE A 83 10.96 11.95 -3.79
CA PHE A 83 10.11 10.76 -3.71
C PHE A 83 8.71 11.11 -3.22
N LEU A 84 8.61 11.82 -2.09
CA LEU A 84 7.35 12.24 -1.48
C LEU A 84 6.52 13.20 -2.36
N ALA A 85 7.18 14.01 -3.19
CA ALA A 85 6.51 14.87 -4.16
C ALA A 85 5.68 14.06 -5.18
N ARG A 86 6.05 12.81 -5.49
CA ARG A 86 5.27 11.89 -6.34
C ARG A 86 3.92 11.50 -5.71
N PHE A 87 3.82 11.62 -4.39
CA PHE A 87 2.62 11.39 -3.58
C PHE A 87 1.96 12.70 -3.11
N LEU A 88 2.31 13.82 -3.75
CA LEU A 88 1.78 15.17 -3.50
C LEU A 88 2.13 15.76 -2.13
N PHE A 89 3.18 15.28 -1.47
CA PHE A 89 3.77 15.96 -0.31
C PHE A 89 4.84 16.93 -0.81
N ARG A 90 4.59 18.24 -0.73
CA ARG A 90 5.50 19.27 -1.27
C ARG A 90 6.04 20.17 -0.16
N GLY A 91 7.29 20.60 -0.29
CA GLY A 91 7.90 21.56 0.63
C GLY A 91 7.87 21.06 2.09
N GLU A 92 7.25 21.85 2.95
CA GLU A 92 7.12 21.58 4.39
C GLU A 92 6.08 20.48 4.72
N ASP A 93 5.17 20.15 3.81
CA ASP A 93 4.15 19.11 4.04
C ASP A 93 4.79 17.73 4.27
N ALA A 94 5.98 17.49 3.71
CA ALA A 94 6.74 16.25 3.95
C ALA A 94 7.22 16.11 5.40
N PHE A 95 7.37 17.22 6.13
CA PHE A 95 7.85 17.26 7.51
C PHE A 95 6.72 17.47 8.53
N LYS A 96 5.48 17.67 8.05
CA LYS A 96 4.28 17.68 8.87
C LYS A 96 4.09 16.30 9.51
N LEU A 97 3.88 16.26 10.82
CA LEU A 97 3.60 15.01 11.54
C LEU A 97 2.30 14.37 11.04
N VAL A 98 2.30 13.04 10.93
CA VAL A 98 1.14 12.28 10.42
C VAL A 98 -0.11 12.50 11.26
N LYS A 99 0.00 12.73 12.59
CA LYS A 99 -1.16 13.04 13.44
C LYS A 99 -1.92 14.31 13.04
N PHE A 100 -1.29 15.23 12.30
CA PHE A 100 -1.92 16.45 11.80
C PHE A 100 -2.41 16.32 10.35
N MET A 101 -2.22 15.16 9.72
CA MET A 101 -2.65 14.92 8.36
C MET A 101 -4.15 14.67 8.27
N SER A 102 -4.76 15.16 7.19
CA SER A 102 -6.13 14.78 6.85
C SER A 102 -6.22 13.28 6.52
N GLY A 103 -7.44 12.74 6.48
CA GLY A 103 -7.70 11.40 5.99
C GLY A 103 -7.02 11.16 4.63
N GLY A 104 -7.29 12.00 3.64
CA GLY A 104 -6.72 11.84 2.30
C GLY A 104 -5.19 11.95 2.25
N GLU A 105 -4.58 12.78 3.09
CA GLU A 105 -3.12 12.90 3.19
C GLU A 105 -2.48 11.61 3.73
N ALA A 106 -2.95 11.12 4.87
CA ALA A 106 -2.42 9.89 5.46
C ALA A 106 -2.60 8.67 4.55
N SER A 107 -3.64 8.63 3.70
CA SER A 107 -3.82 7.58 2.69
C SER A 107 -2.86 7.64 1.52
N ARG A 108 -2.17 8.77 1.27
CA ARG A 108 -1.11 8.85 0.26
C ARG A 108 0.26 8.44 0.79
N LEU A 109 0.39 8.34 2.11
CA LEU A 109 1.63 7.96 2.79
C LEU A 109 1.72 6.47 3.11
N ALA A 110 0.59 5.88 3.55
CA ALA A 110 0.47 4.45 3.79
C ALA A 110 0.66 3.64 2.50
#